data_AF-A0A1J0R4X2-F1
#
_entry.id   AF-A0A1J0R4X2-F1
#
_cell.length_a   1.000
_cell.length_b   1.000
_cell.length_c   1.000
_cell.angle_alpha   90.00
_cell.angle_beta   90.00
_cell.angle_gamma   90.00
#
_symmetry.space_group_name_H-M   'P 1'
#
loop_
_entity.id
_entity.type
_entity.pdbx_description
1 polymer ?
#
loop_
_entity_poly.entity_id
_entity_poly.type
_entity_poly.pdbx_seq_one_letter_code
_entity_poly.pdbx_strand_id
1 'polypeptide(L)'
;MAERTSHRTKKKDSADCKPPGDKEICKPYYERWENHNIALTADEKGEQYPKIETAKLKTALGRSTSIMISGLAERAAAIRDQYNTQAAQHKGATSADVITQLTLAAAGPEAQRASTTACTITLTSNRATDCTLPKGMTAVCETLLCVCAQDNTQNKNLCGTVASPNSANQAWEDSNKNGKWTAINSVCAAQNKPTITPELIRQRLQAALSRIKHHINAVGEHLIIGTAAAAGTCESADGKGCANLKTMTYQAATAVTGTVGWAKAIEAAAAAAQKNADQAKSKIAALNAISAITREARQLASALNLSNKGESLLEESTKTSIATTSKPDCAAITQPDQCRSKGECEWNDKATGTDKKCKLNTTAASEQTTPAAETAGEQ
;
A
#
# COMPACT_ATOMS: atom_id res chain seq x y z
N MET A 1 0.15 -13.36 30.47
CA MET A 1 0.89 -14.65 30.49
C MET A 1 2.37 -14.34 30.56
N ALA A 2 3.08 -15.13 31.36
CA ALA A 2 4.35 -14.82 32.00
C ALA A 2 5.46 -14.28 31.10
N GLU A 3 6.04 -13.19 31.59
CA GLU A 3 7.33 -12.61 31.21
C GLU A 3 8.44 -13.64 31.54
N ARG A 4 9.05 -14.24 30.51
CA ARG A 4 10.27 -15.04 30.67
C ARG A 4 11.46 -14.18 30.30
N THR A 5 12.01 -13.53 31.33
CA THR A 5 13.39 -13.05 31.39
C THR A 5 14.34 -14.23 31.22
N SER A 6 14.94 -14.37 30.04
CA SER A 6 16.16 -15.17 29.85
C SER A 6 17.30 -14.20 29.54
N HIS A 7 18.12 -13.95 30.55
CA HIS A 7 19.43 -13.34 30.39
C HIS A 7 20.26 -14.19 29.42
N ARG A 8 20.29 -13.84 28.12
CA ARG A 8 21.35 -14.30 27.22
C ARG A 8 22.51 -13.34 27.37
N THR A 9 23.54 -13.83 28.05
CA THR A 9 24.81 -13.18 28.35
C THR A 9 25.39 -12.50 27.10
N LYS A 10 25.55 -11.17 27.19
CA LYS A 10 26.38 -10.38 26.28
C LYS A 10 27.81 -10.92 26.34
N LYS A 11 28.32 -11.52 25.26
CA LYS A 11 29.74 -11.55 24.88
C LYS A 11 29.99 -12.36 23.60
N LYS A 12 30.40 -11.66 22.54
CA LYS A 12 31.70 -11.85 21.86
C LYS A 12 31.90 -10.64 20.95
N ASP A 13 32.73 -9.69 21.38
CA ASP A 13 33.14 -8.58 20.53
C ASP A 13 33.79 -9.15 19.27
N SER A 14 33.23 -8.86 18.10
CA SER A 14 33.94 -9.05 16.85
C SER A 14 35.18 -8.15 16.88
N ALA A 15 36.36 -8.69 16.58
CA ALA A 15 37.58 -7.89 16.47
C ALA A 15 37.45 -6.76 15.44
N ASP A 16 36.48 -6.86 14.52
CA ASP A 16 36.22 -5.89 13.46
C ASP A 16 35.24 -4.76 13.87
N CYS A 17 34.68 -4.81 15.09
CA CYS A 17 33.78 -3.78 15.61
C CYS A 17 34.03 -3.55 17.11
N LYS A 18 35.13 -2.87 17.44
CA LYS A 18 35.32 -2.29 18.77
C LYS A 18 34.46 -1.03 18.94
N PRO A 19 34.09 -0.65 20.18
CA PRO A 19 33.52 0.67 20.47
C PRO A 19 34.40 1.74 19.82
N PRO A 20 33.86 2.66 19.01
CA PRO A 20 34.71 3.58 18.28
C PRO A 20 35.34 4.56 19.27
N GLY A 21 36.66 4.57 19.34
CA GLY A 21 37.34 5.86 19.34
C GLY A 21 36.93 6.56 18.04
N ASP A 22 36.07 7.58 18.16
CA ASP A 22 35.80 8.64 17.20
C ASP A 22 35.43 8.28 15.73
N LYS A 23 34.95 7.07 15.42
CA LYS A 23 34.31 6.77 14.12
C LYS A 23 32.79 6.88 14.19
N GLU A 24 32.31 8.11 14.08
CA GLU A 24 30.90 8.53 14.16
C GLU A 24 29.97 7.79 13.18
N ILE A 25 30.52 7.32 12.05
CA ILE A 25 29.80 6.63 10.96
C ILE A 25 29.21 5.26 11.37
N CYS A 26 29.86 4.52 12.28
CA CYS A 26 29.40 3.17 12.66
C CYS A 26 28.32 3.19 13.76
N LYS A 27 28.17 4.31 14.47
CA LYS A 27 27.30 4.46 15.64
C LYS A 27 25.81 4.10 15.38
N PRO A 28 25.16 4.54 14.28
CA PRO A 28 23.76 4.20 14.01
C PRO A 28 23.55 2.74 13.55
N TYR A 29 24.61 2.04 13.15
CA TYR A 29 24.55 0.65 12.68
C TYR A 29 24.99 -0.37 13.73
N TYR A 30 25.73 0.07 14.76
CA TYR A 30 26.31 -0.79 15.78
C TYR A 30 25.27 -1.64 16.52
N GLU A 31 24.17 -1.04 16.97
CA GLU A 31 23.09 -1.78 17.66
C GLU A 31 22.42 -2.81 16.73
N ARG A 32 22.26 -2.49 15.44
CA ARG A 32 21.75 -3.45 14.45
C ARG A 32 22.72 -4.59 14.23
N TRP A 33 24.01 -4.31 14.15
CA TRP A 33 25.06 -5.31 13.98
C TRP A 33 25.19 -6.22 15.21
N GLU A 34 25.12 -5.67 16.41
CA GLU A 34 25.14 -6.44 17.66
C GLU A 34 23.94 -7.39 17.73
N ASN A 35 22.74 -6.88 17.47
CA ASN A 35 21.52 -7.70 17.41
C ASN A 35 21.59 -8.76 16.30
N HIS A 36 22.16 -8.42 15.14
CA HIS A 36 22.34 -9.38 14.05
C HIS A 36 23.37 -10.46 14.39
N ASN A 37 24.47 -10.12 15.07
CA ASN A 37 25.45 -11.09 15.55
C ASN A 37 24.85 -12.04 16.61
N ILE A 38 24.00 -11.52 17.50
CA ILE A 38 23.24 -12.36 18.45
C ILE A 38 22.30 -13.31 17.69
N ALA A 39 21.61 -12.82 16.65
CA ALA A 39 20.73 -13.66 15.84
C ALA A 39 21.50 -14.73 15.03
N LEU A 40 22.63 -14.36 14.44
CA LEU A 40 23.54 -15.26 13.71
C LEU A 40 24.10 -16.36 14.61
N THR A 41 24.51 -16.01 15.83
CA THR A 41 25.05 -16.98 16.80
C THR A 41 23.97 -17.90 17.36
N ALA A 42 22.72 -17.42 17.45
CA ALA A 42 21.57 -18.23 17.82
C ALA A 42 21.06 -19.14 16.68
N ASP A 43 21.37 -18.82 15.42
CA ASP A 43 21.05 -19.65 14.25
C ASP A 43 22.08 -20.78 14.06
N GLU A 44 22.12 -21.69 15.04
CA GLU A 44 23.09 -22.79 15.09
C GLU A 44 23.03 -23.70 13.86
N LYS A 45 21.87 -23.79 13.19
CA LYS A 45 21.68 -24.61 11.98
C LYS A 45 21.93 -23.84 10.68
N GLY A 46 22.04 -22.51 10.70
CA GLY A 46 22.14 -21.69 9.51
C GLY A 46 20.87 -21.71 8.66
N GLU A 47 19.71 -21.94 9.29
CA GLU A 47 18.41 -22.02 8.62
C GLU A 47 17.92 -20.63 8.20
N GLN A 48 18.33 -19.59 8.93
CA GLN A 48 17.86 -18.22 8.74
C GLN A 48 18.92 -17.33 8.06
N TYR A 49 20.19 -17.60 8.33
CA TYR A 49 21.36 -16.89 7.79
C TYR A 49 22.33 -17.87 7.12
N PRO A 50 22.70 -17.67 5.83
CA PRO A 50 23.65 -18.53 5.15
C PRO A 50 25.01 -18.54 5.87
N LYS A 51 25.49 -19.72 6.27
CA LYS A 51 26.86 -19.87 6.77
C LYS A 51 27.83 -19.79 5.60
N ILE A 52 28.61 -18.72 5.53
CA ILE A 52 29.65 -18.55 4.51
C ILE A 52 31.01 -18.75 5.17
N GLU A 53 31.86 -19.57 4.56
CA GLU A 53 33.23 -19.80 5.04
C GLU A 53 34.04 -18.49 5.03
N THR A 54 34.74 -18.21 6.13
CA THR A 54 35.53 -16.98 6.29
C THR A 54 36.59 -16.79 5.20
N ALA A 55 37.15 -17.89 4.67
CA ALA A 55 38.10 -17.85 3.55
C ALA A 55 37.45 -17.25 2.28
N LYS A 56 36.21 -17.67 1.96
CA LYS A 56 35.45 -17.19 0.79
C LYS A 56 35.15 -15.70 0.87
N LEU A 57 34.85 -15.20 2.07
CA LEU A 57 34.59 -13.78 2.29
C LEU A 57 35.80 -12.88 1.96
N LYS A 58 37.03 -13.39 2.09
CA LYS A 58 38.27 -12.63 1.84
C LYS A 58 38.67 -12.57 0.35
N THR A 59 38.11 -13.45 -0.48
CA THR A 59 38.39 -13.52 -1.93
C THR A 59 37.86 -12.29 -2.68
N ALA A 60 38.34 -12.05 -3.91
CA ALA A 60 37.81 -11.00 -4.77
C ALA A 60 36.29 -11.16 -5.03
N LEU A 61 35.84 -12.40 -5.26
CA LEU A 61 34.43 -12.72 -5.42
C LEU A 61 33.61 -12.47 -4.15
N GLY A 62 34.16 -12.81 -2.98
CA GLY A 62 33.55 -12.51 -1.68
C GLY A 62 33.38 -11.01 -1.44
N ARG A 63 34.42 -10.21 -1.75
CA ARG A 63 34.36 -8.74 -1.66
C ARG A 63 33.33 -8.15 -2.63
N SER A 64 33.32 -8.60 -3.89
CA SER A 64 32.34 -8.15 -4.88
C SER A 64 30.90 -8.49 -4.47
N THR A 65 30.68 -9.70 -3.97
CA THR A 65 29.38 -10.15 -3.44
C THR A 65 28.92 -9.28 -2.26
N SER A 66 29.82 -8.94 -1.35
CA SER A 66 29.53 -8.04 -0.23
C SER A 66 29.10 -6.63 -0.70
N ILE A 67 29.76 -6.09 -1.73
CA ILE A 67 29.38 -4.79 -2.32
C ILE A 67 27.98 -4.86 -2.94
N MET A 68 27.68 -5.93 -3.70
CA MET A 68 26.35 -6.11 -4.30
C MET A 68 25.26 -6.23 -3.23
N ILE A 69 25.50 -7.01 -2.17
CA ILE A 69 24.57 -7.15 -1.04
C ILE A 69 24.42 -5.82 -0.29
N SER A 70 25.46 -5.02 -0.15
CA SER A 70 25.38 -3.69 0.47
C SER A 70 24.48 -2.76 -0.35
N GLY A 71 24.64 -2.72 -1.68
CA GLY A 71 23.74 -1.94 -2.55
C GLY A 71 22.29 -2.44 -2.55
N LEU A 72 22.06 -3.73 -2.30
CA LEU A 72 20.71 -4.27 -2.07
C LEU A 72 20.15 -3.82 -0.71
N ALA A 73 20.97 -3.83 0.34
CA ALA A 73 20.58 -3.35 1.66
C ALA A 73 20.23 -1.85 1.66
N GLU A 74 20.98 -1.02 0.92
CA GLU A 74 20.67 0.39 0.71
C GLU A 74 19.33 0.58 -0.01
N ARG A 75 19.07 -0.19 -1.07
CA ARG A 75 17.77 -0.17 -1.78
C ARG A 75 16.62 -0.56 -0.84
N ALA A 76 16.78 -1.60 -0.02
CA ALA A 76 15.77 -1.99 0.97
C ALA A 76 15.57 -0.91 2.05
N ALA A 77 16.64 -0.25 2.49
CA ALA A 77 16.57 0.86 3.43
C ALA A 77 15.81 2.05 2.84
N ALA A 78 16.08 2.42 1.58
CA ALA A 78 15.36 3.49 0.89
C ALA A 78 13.85 3.21 0.78
N ILE A 79 13.46 1.97 0.46
CA ILE A 79 12.05 1.55 0.42
C ILE A 79 11.40 1.68 1.80
N ARG A 80 12.09 1.21 2.85
CA ARG A 80 11.61 1.34 4.23
C ARG A 80 11.43 2.81 4.62
N ASP A 81 12.40 3.65 4.29
CA ASP A 81 12.40 5.05 4.70
C ASP A 81 11.36 5.86 3.92
N GLN A 82 11.14 5.54 2.63
CA GLN A 82 10.03 6.06 1.86
C GLN A 82 8.68 5.67 2.48
N TYR A 83 8.48 4.40 2.82
CA TYR A 83 7.26 3.94 3.50
C TYR A 83 7.08 4.66 4.85
N ASN A 84 8.14 4.79 5.65
CA ASN A 84 8.07 5.47 6.94
C ASN A 84 7.74 6.96 6.79
N THR A 85 8.27 7.62 5.77
CA THR A 85 7.97 9.03 5.46
C THR A 85 6.50 9.18 5.07
N GLN A 86 5.99 8.33 4.19
CA GLN A 86 4.56 8.29 3.84
C GLN A 86 3.71 8.03 5.09
N ALA A 87 4.03 7.01 5.87
CA ALA A 87 3.32 6.66 7.10
C ALA A 87 3.33 7.81 8.13
N ALA A 88 4.42 8.58 8.23
CA ALA A 88 4.51 9.74 9.10
C ALA A 88 3.59 10.89 8.66
N GLN A 89 3.44 11.10 7.34
CA GLN A 89 2.47 12.05 6.77
C GLN A 89 1.00 11.61 7.00
N HIS A 90 0.77 10.32 7.26
CA HIS A 90 -0.55 9.75 7.55
C HIS A 90 -0.94 9.74 9.04
N LYS A 91 -0.19 10.41 9.93
CA LYS A 91 -0.39 10.40 11.40
C LYS A 91 -1.76 10.87 11.96
N GLY A 92 -2.76 11.14 11.11
CA GLY A 92 -4.11 11.60 11.53
C GLY A 92 -5.29 10.89 10.84
N ALA A 93 -5.05 9.79 10.13
CA ALA A 93 -6.12 8.92 9.66
C ALA A 93 -5.90 7.54 10.29
N THR A 94 -6.61 7.28 11.37
CA THR A 94 -6.70 5.98 12.02
C THR A 94 -8.09 5.41 11.80
N SER A 95 -8.29 4.12 12.07
CA SER A 95 -9.65 3.56 12.16
C SER A 95 -10.49 4.30 13.20
N ALA A 96 -9.87 4.84 14.26
CA ALA A 96 -10.53 5.67 15.25
C ALA A 96 -11.00 7.03 14.70
N ASP A 97 -10.27 7.61 13.74
CA ASP A 97 -10.69 8.87 13.10
C ASP A 97 -11.90 8.64 12.18
N VAL A 98 -11.91 7.54 11.43
CA VAL A 98 -13.09 7.13 10.64
C VAL A 98 -14.31 6.96 11.56
N ILE A 99 -14.17 6.23 12.67
CA ILE A 99 -15.25 6.03 13.66
C ILE A 99 -15.67 7.37 14.26
N THR A 100 -14.73 8.25 14.59
CA THR A 100 -15.03 9.57 15.16
C THR A 100 -15.85 10.40 14.17
N GLN A 101 -15.43 10.50 12.91
CA GLN A 101 -16.17 11.24 11.88
C GLN A 101 -17.57 10.66 11.62
N LEU A 102 -17.70 9.33 11.56
CA LEU A 102 -19.01 8.68 11.43
C LEU A 102 -19.91 8.90 12.66
N THR A 103 -19.32 8.96 13.86
CA THR A 103 -20.07 9.24 15.09
C THR A 103 -20.58 10.68 15.11
N LEU A 104 -19.72 11.64 14.77
CA LEU A 104 -20.10 13.06 14.65
C LEU A 104 -21.20 13.24 13.59
N ALA A 105 -21.07 12.56 12.46
CA ALA A 105 -22.11 12.56 11.42
C ALA A 105 -23.44 11.97 11.91
N ALA A 106 -23.38 10.89 12.69
CA ALA A 106 -24.57 10.18 13.14
C ALA A 106 -25.32 10.93 14.25
N ALA A 107 -24.60 11.41 15.26
CA ALA A 107 -25.18 11.87 16.52
C ALA A 107 -24.97 13.37 16.82
N GLY A 108 -24.07 14.04 16.09
CA GLY A 108 -23.79 15.47 16.24
C GLY A 108 -22.38 15.79 16.79
N PRO A 109 -22.00 17.08 16.80
CA PRO A 109 -20.64 17.53 17.10
C PRO A 109 -20.18 17.24 18.55
N GLU A 110 -21.12 17.09 19.48
CA GLU A 110 -20.85 16.84 20.90
C GLU A 110 -20.89 15.34 21.25
N ALA A 111 -21.07 14.46 20.27
CA ALA A 111 -21.19 13.03 20.50
C ALA A 111 -19.89 12.41 21.00
N GLN A 112 -20.00 11.58 22.04
CA GLN A 112 -18.89 10.74 22.50
C GLN A 112 -18.51 9.71 21.43
N ARG A 113 -17.21 9.47 21.24
CA ARG A 113 -16.69 8.51 20.24
C ARG A 113 -17.42 7.17 20.33
N ALA A 114 -17.86 6.66 19.17
CA ALA A 114 -18.58 5.38 19.02
C ALA A 114 -19.93 5.29 19.74
N SER A 115 -20.46 6.41 20.26
CA SER A 115 -21.80 6.47 20.88
C SER A 115 -22.77 7.19 19.96
N THR A 116 -23.87 6.51 19.61
CA THR A 116 -25.01 7.08 18.87
C THR A 116 -26.31 7.03 19.68
N THR A 117 -26.20 6.69 20.97
CA THR A 117 -27.34 6.43 21.84
C THR A 117 -28.15 7.70 22.12
N ALA A 118 -27.52 8.87 22.04
CA ALA A 118 -28.17 10.16 22.18
C ALA A 118 -28.08 10.95 20.85
N CYS A 119 -29.12 11.74 20.57
CA CYS A 119 -29.09 12.74 19.51
C CYS A 119 -28.93 14.13 20.15
N THR A 120 -27.92 14.90 19.75
CA THR A 120 -27.52 16.14 20.44
C THR A 120 -28.41 17.35 20.13
N ILE A 121 -29.38 17.23 19.22
CA ILE A 121 -30.33 18.31 18.92
C ILE A 121 -31.13 18.70 20.17
N THR A 122 -31.36 20.00 20.36
CA THR A 122 -32.35 20.51 21.30
C THR A 122 -33.67 20.69 20.58
N LEU A 123 -34.76 20.02 20.99
CA LEU A 123 -36.07 20.29 20.39
C LEU A 123 -36.71 21.53 21.05
N THR A 124 -37.36 22.38 20.26
CA THR A 124 -38.10 23.54 20.77
C THR A 124 -39.54 23.16 21.04
N SER A 125 -40.51 23.90 20.50
CA SER A 125 -41.92 23.50 20.36
C SER A 125 -42.39 23.62 18.91
N ASN A 126 -41.47 23.94 17.98
CA ASN A 126 -41.78 24.20 16.59
C ASN A 126 -41.00 23.24 15.68
N ARG A 127 -41.69 22.15 15.32
CA ARG A 127 -41.18 21.13 14.40
C ARG A 127 -40.76 21.71 13.05
N ALA A 128 -41.51 22.66 12.50
CA ALA A 128 -41.19 23.26 11.20
C ALA A 128 -39.84 23.99 11.22
N THR A 129 -39.55 24.70 12.32
CA THR A 129 -38.27 25.38 12.53
C THR A 129 -37.15 24.38 12.80
N ASP A 130 -37.38 23.42 13.68
CA ASP A 130 -36.35 22.43 14.06
C ASP A 130 -35.95 21.52 12.89
N CYS A 131 -36.89 21.24 12.00
CA CYS A 131 -36.71 20.39 10.82
C CYS A 131 -36.35 21.16 9.55
N THR A 132 -35.82 22.37 9.71
CA THR A 132 -35.24 23.15 8.63
C THR A 132 -33.72 23.29 8.85
N LEU A 133 -32.95 23.32 7.76
CA LEU A 133 -31.51 23.60 7.80
C LEU A 133 -31.24 24.91 8.58
N PRO A 134 -30.23 24.95 9.48
CA PRO A 134 -29.21 23.92 9.72
C PRO A 134 -29.61 22.80 10.68
N LYS A 135 -30.63 23.03 11.52
CA LYS A 135 -30.88 22.23 12.72
C LYS A 135 -31.34 20.79 12.43
N GLY A 136 -32.13 20.56 11.39
CA GLY A 136 -32.58 19.21 11.01
C GLY A 136 -31.58 18.39 10.19
N MET A 137 -30.38 18.93 9.94
CA MET A 137 -29.46 18.45 8.90
C MET A 137 -27.98 18.49 9.32
N THR A 138 -27.68 18.77 10.59
CA THR A 138 -26.29 18.78 11.09
C THR A 138 -25.81 17.36 11.37
N ALA A 139 -26.68 16.50 11.92
CA ALA A 139 -26.45 15.07 12.14
C ALA A 139 -27.57 14.20 11.58
N VAL A 140 -27.28 12.94 11.28
CA VAL A 140 -28.25 11.97 10.74
C VAL A 140 -29.40 11.75 11.72
N CYS A 141 -29.12 11.70 13.03
CA CYS A 141 -30.16 11.52 14.05
C CYS A 141 -31.21 12.64 14.02
N GLU A 142 -30.80 13.87 13.69
CA GLU A 142 -31.68 15.04 13.60
C GLU A 142 -32.58 14.93 12.38
N THR A 143 -32.01 14.57 11.23
CA THR A 143 -32.77 14.31 10.01
C THR A 143 -33.76 13.17 10.23
N LEU A 144 -33.36 12.10 10.91
CA LEU A 144 -34.24 10.97 11.22
C LEU A 144 -35.33 11.36 12.22
N LEU A 145 -35.06 12.16 13.25
CA LEU A 145 -36.10 12.72 14.13
C LEU A 145 -37.13 13.49 13.31
N CYS A 146 -36.69 14.33 12.39
CA CYS A 146 -37.57 15.13 11.54
C CYS A 146 -38.41 14.31 10.54
N VAL A 147 -37.85 13.22 10.02
CA VAL A 147 -38.55 12.36 9.06
C VAL A 147 -39.44 11.32 9.77
N CYS A 148 -39.05 10.84 10.95
CA CYS A 148 -39.64 9.67 11.57
C CYS A 148 -40.34 9.92 12.91
N ALA A 149 -40.02 10.98 13.65
CA ALA A 149 -40.69 11.23 14.92
C ALA A 149 -42.05 11.91 14.71
N GLN A 150 -43.05 11.37 15.42
CA GLN A 150 -44.39 11.96 15.50
C GLN A 150 -44.41 13.09 16.52
N ASP A 151 -45.14 14.15 16.22
CA ASP A 151 -45.63 15.15 17.18
C ASP A 151 -47.02 14.75 17.68
N ASN A 152 -47.45 15.24 18.86
CA ASN A 152 -48.73 14.89 19.53
C ASN A 152 -49.99 15.14 18.68
N THR A 153 -49.86 15.91 17.61
CA THR A 153 -50.92 16.22 16.65
C THR A 153 -51.02 15.22 15.50
N GLN A 154 -50.10 14.24 15.41
CA GLN A 154 -50.01 13.29 14.29
C GLN A 154 -50.49 11.90 14.68
N ASN A 155 -51.41 11.31 13.90
CA ASN A 155 -52.03 10.02 14.23
C ASN A 155 -51.59 8.85 13.31
N LYS A 156 -50.62 9.08 12.43
CA LYS A 156 -50.10 8.07 11.49
C LYS A 156 -48.61 7.85 11.68
N ASN A 157 -48.19 6.57 11.64
CA ASN A 157 -46.78 6.20 11.69
C ASN A 157 -46.04 6.79 10.48
N LEU A 158 -44.87 7.39 10.69
CA LEU A 158 -44.09 8.04 9.62
C LEU A 158 -43.06 7.09 8.99
N CYS A 159 -42.31 6.36 9.81
CA CYS A 159 -41.28 5.41 9.39
C CYS A 159 -41.60 3.97 9.82
N GLY A 160 -42.89 3.65 9.92
CA GLY A 160 -43.39 2.36 10.41
C GLY A 160 -43.63 2.34 11.92
N THR A 161 -44.24 1.26 12.39
CA THR A 161 -44.73 1.14 13.78
C THR A 161 -43.63 1.07 14.83
N VAL A 162 -42.41 0.68 14.47
CA VAL A 162 -41.28 0.56 15.41
C VAL A 162 -40.51 1.88 15.56
N ALA A 163 -40.26 2.59 14.45
CA ALA A 163 -39.55 3.88 14.47
C ALA A 163 -40.47 5.06 14.85
N SER A 164 -41.79 4.90 14.68
CA SER A 164 -42.80 5.92 14.94
C SER A 164 -43.99 5.35 15.73
N PRO A 165 -43.78 4.66 16.87
CA PRO A 165 -44.87 4.04 17.60
C PRO A 165 -45.80 5.12 18.18
N ASN A 166 -47.10 4.82 18.26
CA ASN A 166 -48.07 5.71 18.90
C ASN A 166 -47.72 6.04 20.36
N SER A 167 -46.95 5.20 21.06
CA SER A 167 -46.45 5.51 22.41
C SER A 167 -45.41 6.64 22.45
N ALA A 168 -44.74 6.94 21.33
CA ALA A 168 -43.83 8.07 21.17
C ALA A 168 -44.52 9.32 20.60
N ASN A 169 -45.84 9.24 20.38
CA ASN A 169 -46.71 10.35 19.99
C ASN A 169 -46.89 11.30 21.19
N GLN A 170 -45.90 12.17 21.36
CA GLN A 170 -45.79 13.15 22.44
C GLN A 170 -45.50 14.52 21.83
N ALA A 171 -45.67 15.60 22.60
CA ALA A 171 -45.39 16.94 22.11
C ALA A 171 -43.97 17.05 21.55
N TRP A 172 -43.80 17.82 20.48
CA TRP A 172 -42.49 18.13 19.90
C TRP A 172 -41.69 19.04 20.84
N GLU A 173 -41.04 18.46 21.85
CA GLU A 173 -40.27 19.19 22.86
C GLU A 173 -39.09 18.38 23.39
N ASP A 174 -38.10 19.06 23.98
CA ASP A 174 -36.82 18.44 24.35
C ASP A 174 -36.98 17.33 25.42
N SER A 175 -37.93 17.51 26.35
CA SER A 175 -38.32 16.50 27.36
C SER A 175 -38.72 15.16 26.72
N ASN A 176 -39.32 15.20 25.52
CA ASN A 176 -39.81 14.01 24.81
C ASN A 176 -38.83 13.49 23.74
N LYS A 177 -37.73 14.21 23.48
CA LYS A 177 -36.73 13.87 22.45
C LYS A 177 -36.19 12.45 22.63
N ASN A 178 -35.83 12.08 23.85
CA ASN A 178 -35.19 10.79 24.12
C ASN A 178 -36.13 9.61 23.81
N GLY A 179 -37.42 9.73 24.12
CA GLY A 179 -38.42 8.72 23.75
C GLY A 179 -38.54 8.55 22.23
N LYS A 180 -38.62 9.69 21.51
CA LYS A 180 -38.68 9.72 20.04
C LYS A 180 -37.43 9.10 19.41
N TRP A 181 -36.24 9.49 19.87
CA TRP A 181 -34.97 8.98 19.36
C TRP A 181 -34.77 7.50 19.68
N THR A 182 -35.15 7.05 20.87
CA THR A 182 -35.01 5.63 21.28
C THR A 182 -35.75 4.70 20.32
N ALA A 183 -36.99 5.05 19.94
CA ALA A 183 -37.78 4.28 18.98
C ALA A 183 -37.08 4.21 17.61
N ILE A 184 -36.65 5.35 17.07
CA ILE A 184 -35.94 5.43 15.78
C ILE A 184 -34.62 4.65 15.82
N ASN A 185 -33.80 4.89 16.84
CA ASN A 185 -32.48 4.29 16.99
C ASN A 185 -32.56 2.77 17.18
N SER A 186 -33.65 2.24 17.76
CA SER A 186 -33.86 0.79 17.88
C SER A 186 -33.87 0.08 16.51
N VAL A 187 -34.46 0.72 15.48
CA VAL A 187 -34.49 0.18 14.11
C VAL A 187 -33.10 0.23 13.48
N CYS A 188 -32.33 1.28 13.76
CA CYS A 188 -30.94 1.40 13.31
C CYS A 188 -30.03 0.37 13.99
N ALA A 189 -30.20 0.17 15.31
CA ALA A 189 -29.41 -0.78 16.09
C ALA A 189 -29.66 -2.25 15.70
N ALA A 190 -30.85 -2.55 15.19
CA ALA A 190 -31.20 -3.87 14.66
C ALA A 190 -30.57 -4.19 13.29
N GLN A 191 -29.96 -3.21 12.61
CA GLN A 191 -29.31 -3.43 11.33
C GLN A 191 -27.97 -4.18 11.50
N ASN A 192 -27.68 -5.08 10.56
CA ASN A 192 -26.37 -5.71 10.48
C ASN A 192 -25.28 -4.65 10.24
N LYS A 193 -24.20 -4.71 11.02
CA LYS A 193 -23.07 -3.80 10.91
C LYS A 193 -22.15 -4.29 9.79
N PRO A 194 -22.09 -3.61 8.63
CA PRO A 194 -21.21 -4.04 7.55
C PRO A 194 -19.76 -3.71 7.87
N THR A 195 -18.84 -4.41 7.19
CA THR A 195 -17.43 -3.99 7.16
C THR A 195 -17.32 -2.62 6.50
N ILE A 196 -16.72 -1.66 7.22
CA ILE A 196 -16.58 -0.29 6.74
C ILE A 196 -15.48 -0.23 5.69
N THR A 197 -15.83 0.15 4.47
CA THR A 197 -14.88 0.48 3.38
C THR A 197 -15.16 1.89 2.84
N PRO A 198 -14.18 2.54 2.20
CA PRO A 198 -14.37 3.86 1.60
C PRO A 198 -15.53 3.88 0.59
N GLU A 199 -15.63 2.84 -0.24
CA GLU A 199 -16.64 2.70 -1.28
C GLU A 199 -18.03 2.55 -0.67
N LEU A 200 -18.16 1.73 0.39
CA LEU A 200 -19.41 1.54 1.09
C LEU A 200 -19.89 2.85 1.73
N ILE A 201 -19.00 3.61 2.39
CA ILE A 201 -19.35 4.90 3.00
C ILE A 201 -19.91 5.84 1.93
N ARG A 202 -19.21 6.00 0.79
CA ARG A 202 -19.66 6.88 -0.30
C ARG A 202 -20.97 6.39 -0.93
N GLN A 203 -21.12 5.09 -1.12
CA GLN A 203 -22.35 4.51 -1.66
C GLN A 203 -23.55 4.83 -0.74
N ARG A 204 -23.39 4.68 0.58
CA ARG A 204 -24.46 5.00 1.54
C ARG A 204 -24.75 6.49 1.59
N LEU A 205 -23.73 7.35 1.51
CA LEU A 205 -23.90 8.79 1.40
C LEU A 205 -24.71 9.17 0.16
N GLN A 206 -24.33 8.66 -1.01
CA GLN A 206 -25.05 8.93 -2.27
C GLN A 206 -26.49 8.42 -2.23
N ALA A 207 -26.72 7.22 -1.67
CA ALA A 207 -28.07 6.69 -1.48
C ALA A 207 -28.91 7.58 -0.55
N ALA A 208 -28.32 8.16 0.50
CA ALA A 208 -29.01 9.09 1.38
C ALA A 208 -29.31 10.43 0.68
N LEU A 209 -28.34 11.01 -0.03
CA LEU A 209 -28.50 12.26 -0.77
C LEU A 209 -29.52 12.14 -1.90
N SER A 210 -29.61 10.98 -2.56
CA SER A 210 -30.62 10.72 -3.60
C SER A 210 -32.08 10.76 -3.09
N ARG A 211 -32.28 10.73 -1.77
CA ARG A 211 -33.60 10.89 -1.15
C ARG A 211 -34.03 12.34 -1.01
N ILE A 212 -33.13 13.29 -1.27
CA ILE A 212 -33.47 14.70 -1.38
C ILE A 212 -34.29 14.87 -2.64
N LYS A 213 -35.53 15.31 -2.49
CA LYS A 213 -36.45 15.56 -3.58
C LYS A 213 -36.68 17.05 -3.74
N HIS A 214 -36.80 17.49 -4.99
CA HIS A 214 -37.32 18.79 -5.30
C HIS A 214 -38.84 18.80 -5.13
N HIS A 215 -39.34 19.77 -4.36
CA HIS A 215 -40.75 19.98 -4.10
C HIS A 215 -41.09 21.41 -4.48
N ILE A 216 -42.01 21.57 -5.43
CA ILE A 216 -42.48 22.87 -5.93
C ILE A 216 -43.94 23.04 -5.51
N ASN A 217 -44.28 24.20 -4.99
CA ASN A 217 -45.65 24.60 -4.69
C ASN A 217 -45.85 26.10 -4.98
N ALA A 218 -47.03 26.62 -4.64
CA ALA A 218 -47.37 28.03 -4.86
C ALA A 218 -46.52 29.02 -4.03
N VAL A 219 -45.86 28.55 -2.97
CA VAL A 219 -45.01 29.35 -2.06
C VAL A 219 -43.55 29.34 -2.53
N GLY A 220 -43.13 28.34 -3.32
CA GLY A 220 -41.83 28.30 -3.97
C GLY A 220 -41.26 26.91 -4.16
N GLU A 221 -39.95 26.87 -4.41
CA GLU A 221 -39.15 25.66 -4.56
C GLU A 221 -38.48 25.26 -3.24
N HIS A 222 -38.50 23.96 -2.93
CA HIS A 222 -37.93 23.39 -1.71
C HIS A 222 -37.17 22.11 -2.02
N LEU A 223 -36.04 21.90 -1.34
CA LEU A 223 -35.34 20.62 -1.32
C LEU A 223 -35.65 19.91 -0.01
N ILE A 224 -36.15 18.68 -0.08
CA ILE A 224 -36.76 18.00 1.07
C ILE A 224 -36.33 16.54 1.14
N ILE A 225 -35.99 16.05 2.33
CA ILE A 225 -35.91 14.62 2.62
C ILE A 225 -37.20 14.20 3.32
N GLY A 226 -37.88 13.17 2.82
CA GLY A 226 -39.13 12.68 3.39
C GLY A 226 -40.38 13.19 2.67
N THR A 227 -41.48 13.34 3.41
CA THR A 227 -42.78 13.78 2.89
C THR A 227 -43.25 15.03 3.63
N ALA A 228 -43.28 16.17 2.94
CA ALA A 228 -43.70 17.45 3.50
C ALA A 228 -45.22 17.62 3.57
N ALA A 229 -45.65 18.61 4.36
CA ALA A 229 -47.00 19.15 4.30
C ALA A 229 -47.24 19.87 2.95
N ALA A 230 -48.48 20.23 2.65
CA ALA A 230 -48.87 20.83 1.37
C ALA A 230 -48.11 22.13 1.06
N ALA A 231 -47.74 22.89 2.09
CA ALA A 231 -46.96 24.12 1.96
C ALA A 231 -45.44 23.90 1.76
N GLY A 232 -44.98 22.65 1.59
CA GLY A 232 -43.54 22.34 1.47
C GLY A 232 -42.75 22.52 2.77
N THR A 233 -43.46 22.77 3.88
CA THR A 233 -42.92 22.91 5.23
C THR A 233 -42.87 21.55 5.93
N CYS A 234 -41.95 21.42 6.89
CA CYS A 234 -41.84 20.24 7.74
C CYS A 234 -42.61 20.39 9.06
N GLU A 235 -43.77 21.02 8.99
CA GLU A 235 -44.71 21.12 10.11
C GLU A 235 -45.37 19.78 10.43
N SER A 236 -46.05 19.71 11.57
CA SER A 236 -46.80 18.54 11.99
C SER A 236 -48.05 18.40 11.12
N ALA A 237 -48.12 17.32 10.35
CA ALA A 237 -49.29 16.98 9.55
C ALA A 237 -49.42 15.45 9.46
N ASP A 238 -50.65 14.94 9.38
CA ASP A 238 -50.90 13.50 9.43
C ASP A 238 -50.15 12.73 8.34
N GLY A 239 -49.29 11.80 8.77
CA GLY A 239 -48.47 10.98 7.88
C GLY A 239 -47.36 11.76 7.16
N LYS A 240 -47.02 12.96 7.62
CA LYS A 240 -45.99 13.83 7.03
C LYS A 240 -44.79 13.96 7.98
N GLY A 241 -43.62 13.66 7.46
CA GLY A 241 -42.36 13.82 8.16
C GLY A 241 -41.26 14.14 7.17
N CYS A 242 -40.57 15.26 7.40
CA CYS A 242 -39.51 15.68 6.51
C CYS A 242 -38.45 16.53 7.20
N ALA A 243 -37.33 16.71 6.51
CA ALA A 243 -36.35 17.76 6.76
C ALA A 243 -36.24 18.66 5.52
N ASN A 244 -36.29 19.98 5.71
CA ASN A 244 -36.29 20.98 4.64
C ASN A 244 -34.91 21.67 4.54
N LEU A 245 -34.34 21.70 3.33
CA LEU A 245 -33.05 22.29 3.01
C LEU A 245 -33.23 23.74 2.50
N LYS A 246 -34.13 24.52 3.11
CA LYS A 246 -34.66 25.82 2.63
C LYS A 246 -33.64 26.84 2.12
N THR A 247 -32.38 26.80 2.55
CA THR A 247 -31.32 27.72 2.08
C THR A 247 -30.47 27.16 0.93
N MET A 248 -30.76 25.94 0.47
CA MET A 248 -30.18 25.32 -0.70
C MET A 248 -31.18 25.42 -1.86
N THR A 249 -30.79 26.11 -2.92
CA THR A 249 -31.59 26.32 -4.13
C THR A 249 -31.29 25.27 -5.18
N TYR A 250 -32.31 24.85 -5.93
CA TYR A 250 -32.17 23.85 -7.02
C TYR A 250 -31.48 24.45 -8.26
N GLN A 251 -31.67 25.75 -8.50
CA GLN A 251 -30.95 26.55 -9.49
C GLN A 251 -30.64 27.91 -8.87
N ALA A 252 -29.37 28.31 -8.76
CA ALA A 252 -29.06 29.69 -8.35
C ALA A 252 -27.94 30.31 -9.16
N ALA A 253 -28.17 31.58 -9.50
CA ALA A 253 -27.16 32.55 -9.94
C ALA A 253 -26.25 33.03 -8.77
N THR A 254 -26.60 32.67 -7.53
CA THR A 254 -25.93 33.06 -6.29
C THR A 254 -25.34 31.83 -5.58
N ALA A 255 -24.21 32.00 -4.90
CA ALA A 255 -23.55 30.91 -4.19
C ALA A 255 -24.44 30.33 -3.07
N VAL A 256 -24.53 29.00 -3.01
CA VAL A 256 -25.26 28.26 -1.98
C VAL A 256 -24.61 28.51 -0.61
N THR A 257 -25.40 28.96 0.38
CA THR A 257 -24.92 29.26 1.74
C THR A 257 -25.15 28.11 2.74
N GLY A 258 -25.93 27.09 2.36
CA GLY A 258 -26.23 25.91 3.19
C GLY A 258 -25.38 24.68 2.86
N THR A 259 -24.95 23.94 3.87
CA THR A 259 -24.34 22.61 3.71
C THR A 259 -25.02 21.58 4.61
N VAL A 260 -25.18 20.36 4.12
CA VAL A 260 -25.65 19.23 4.93
C VAL A 260 -24.49 18.76 5.81
N GLY A 261 -24.56 19.05 7.11
CA GLY A 261 -23.46 18.85 8.06
C GLY A 261 -23.02 17.39 8.12
N TRP A 262 -23.97 16.46 8.22
CA TRP A 262 -23.67 15.03 8.29
C TRP A 262 -23.04 14.52 6.98
N ALA A 263 -23.42 15.05 5.82
CA ALA A 263 -22.86 14.64 4.54
C ALA A 263 -21.37 14.99 4.46
N LYS A 264 -20.99 16.19 4.93
CA LYS A 264 -19.59 16.61 5.02
C LYS A 264 -18.77 15.69 5.92
N ALA A 265 -19.30 15.34 7.09
CA ALA A 265 -18.63 14.44 8.03
C ALA A 265 -18.52 13.00 7.49
N ILE A 266 -19.53 12.49 6.79
CA ILE A 266 -19.46 11.17 6.13
C ILE A 266 -18.43 11.16 5.00
N GLU A 267 -18.32 12.21 4.19
CA GLU A 267 -17.28 12.29 3.15
C GLU A 267 -15.88 12.39 3.76
N ALA A 268 -15.72 13.15 4.86
CA ALA A 268 -14.46 13.18 5.60
C ALA A 268 -14.08 11.79 6.14
N ALA A 269 -15.06 11.01 6.63
CA ALA A 269 -14.86 9.63 7.04
C ALA A 269 -14.42 8.73 5.87
N ALA A 270 -15.04 8.89 4.69
CA ALA A 270 -14.67 8.15 3.49
C ALA A 270 -13.24 8.47 3.04
N ALA A 271 -12.85 9.75 3.07
CA ALA A 271 -11.49 10.18 2.75
C ALA A 271 -10.46 9.63 3.74
N ALA A 272 -10.76 9.63 5.04
CA ALA A 272 -9.91 9.02 6.06
C ALA A 272 -9.79 7.50 5.86
N ALA A 273 -10.90 6.81 5.56
CA ALA A 273 -10.88 5.38 5.27
C ALA A 273 -10.05 5.06 4.03
N GLN A 274 -10.11 5.90 2.98
CA GLN A 274 -9.32 5.73 1.76
C GLN A 274 -7.82 5.80 2.06
N LYS A 275 -7.41 6.83 2.82
CA LYS A 275 -6.00 6.99 3.25
C LYS A 275 -5.51 5.75 4.01
N ASN A 276 -6.33 5.17 4.88
CA ASN A 276 -5.98 3.95 5.61
C ASN A 276 -5.79 2.75 4.67
N ALA A 277 -6.69 2.60 3.69
CA ALA A 277 -6.60 1.52 2.71
C ALA A 277 -5.35 1.64 1.84
N ASP A 278 -5.01 2.86 1.40
CA ASP A 278 -3.83 3.12 0.58
C ASP A 278 -2.53 2.92 1.36
N GLN A 279 -2.49 3.33 2.64
CA GLN A 279 -1.35 3.06 3.51
C GLN A 279 -1.16 1.55 3.75
N ALA A 280 -2.24 0.78 3.93
CA ALA A 280 -2.16 -0.67 4.06
C ALA A 280 -1.60 -1.32 2.79
N LYS A 281 -2.04 -0.88 1.60
CA LYS A 281 -1.49 -1.33 0.32
C LYS A 281 -0.01 -0.98 0.18
N SER A 282 0.38 0.26 0.51
CA SER A 282 1.79 0.71 0.47
C SER A 282 2.67 -0.14 1.39
N LYS A 283 2.19 -0.46 2.61
CA LYS A 283 2.90 -1.34 3.54
C LYS A 283 3.15 -2.73 2.94
N ILE A 284 2.12 -3.35 2.37
CA ILE A 284 2.23 -4.67 1.73
C ILE A 284 3.22 -4.62 0.56
N ALA A 285 3.13 -3.59 -0.29
CA ALA A 285 4.04 -3.41 -1.41
C ALA A 285 5.51 -3.25 -0.95
N ALA A 286 5.76 -2.43 0.07
CA ALA A 286 7.09 -2.24 0.66
C ALA A 286 7.64 -3.55 1.24
N LEU A 287 6.83 -4.30 1.98
CA LEU A 287 7.21 -5.61 2.52
C LEU A 287 7.54 -6.62 1.42
N ASN A 288 6.74 -6.68 0.36
CA ASN A 288 6.99 -7.57 -0.78
C ASN A 288 8.29 -7.20 -1.51
N ALA A 289 8.55 -5.90 -1.72
CA ALA A 289 9.77 -5.42 -2.35
C ALA A 289 11.01 -5.74 -1.51
N ILE A 290 10.96 -5.49 -0.19
CA ILE A 290 12.05 -5.84 0.73
C ILE A 290 12.26 -7.36 0.79
N SER A 291 11.19 -8.16 0.75
CA SER A 291 11.28 -9.63 0.70
C SER A 291 11.96 -10.12 -0.57
N ALA A 292 11.63 -9.52 -1.73
CA ALA A 292 12.28 -9.84 -3.00
C ALA A 292 13.78 -9.50 -2.98
N ILE A 293 14.14 -8.31 -2.47
CA ILE A 293 15.55 -7.91 -2.28
C ILE A 293 16.28 -8.89 -1.35
N THR A 294 15.62 -9.31 -0.27
CA THR A 294 16.20 -10.29 0.68
C THR A 294 16.46 -11.63 -0.01
N ARG A 295 15.56 -12.07 -0.88
CA ARG A 295 15.76 -13.29 -1.69
C ARG A 295 16.94 -13.16 -2.65
N GLU A 296 17.07 -12.02 -3.33
CA GLU A 296 18.20 -11.74 -4.22
C GLU A 296 19.54 -11.77 -3.46
N ALA A 297 19.61 -11.11 -2.30
CA ALA A 297 20.79 -11.14 -1.44
C ALA A 297 21.16 -12.57 -0.99
N ARG A 298 20.15 -13.39 -0.65
CA ARG A 298 20.35 -14.81 -0.31
C ARG A 298 20.87 -15.63 -1.48
N GLN A 299 20.41 -15.36 -2.71
CA GLN A 299 20.91 -16.03 -3.90
C GLN A 299 22.38 -15.70 -4.16
N LEU A 300 22.78 -14.43 -4.02
CA LEU A 300 24.18 -14.01 -4.12
C LEU A 300 25.06 -14.69 -3.07
N ALA A 301 24.61 -14.72 -1.81
CA ALA A 301 25.30 -15.42 -0.73
C ALA A 301 25.42 -16.94 -0.99
N SER A 302 24.37 -17.56 -1.52
CA SER A 302 24.38 -18.99 -1.87
C SER A 302 25.31 -19.29 -3.04
N ALA A 303 25.35 -18.43 -4.06
CA ALA A 303 26.27 -18.55 -5.19
C ALA A 303 27.73 -18.45 -4.75
N LEU A 304 28.06 -17.52 -3.84
CA LEU A 304 29.40 -17.43 -3.24
C LEU A 304 29.78 -18.72 -2.52
N ASN A 305 28.85 -19.32 -1.76
CA ASN A 305 29.07 -20.59 -1.09
C ASN A 305 29.37 -21.75 -2.03
N LEU A 306 28.77 -21.76 -3.23
CA LEU A 306 28.96 -22.78 -4.25
C LEU A 306 30.19 -22.54 -5.14
N SER A 307 30.81 -21.36 -5.09
CA SER A 307 31.90 -20.98 -6.02
C SER A 307 33.17 -21.83 -5.92
N ASN A 308 33.39 -22.57 -4.82
CA ASN A 308 34.48 -23.56 -4.71
C ASN A 308 34.31 -24.80 -5.62
N LYS A 309 33.16 -24.97 -6.28
CA LYS A 309 33.02 -25.98 -7.35
C LYS A 309 33.49 -25.47 -8.72
N GLY A 310 33.80 -24.18 -8.85
CA GLY A 310 34.13 -23.54 -10.13
C GLY A 310 35.63 -23.38 -10.42
N GLU A 311 36.52 -23.55 -9.44
CA GLU A 311 37.97 -23.50 -9.69
C GLU A 311 38.46 -24.65 -10.58
N SER A 312 37.71 -25.76 -10.66
CA SER A 312 37.97 -26.82 -11.64
C SER A 312 37.54 -26.46 -13.08
N LEU A 313 36.72 -25.42 -13.28
CA LEU A 313 36.18 -25.08 -14.61
C LEU A 313 36.89 -23.88 -15.25
N LEU A 314 37.59 -23.04 -14.48
CA LEU A 314 38.38 -21.93 -15.02
C LEU A 314 39.77 -22.36 -15.50
N GLU A 315 40.41 -23.38 -14.89
CA GLU A 315 41.66 -23.93 -15.45
C GLU A 315 41.43 -24.66 -16.78
N GLU A 316 40.24 -25.23 -17.00
CA GLU A 316 39.88 -25.85 -18.28
C GLU A 316 39.40 -24.80 -19.33
N SER A 317 38.83 -23.68 -18.88
CA SER A 317 38.43 -22.58 -19.77
C SER A 317 39.59 -21.68 -20.21
N THR A 318 40.68 -21.59 -19.42
CA THR A 318 41.85 -20.75 -19.78
C THR A 318 42.79 -21.44 -20.77
N LYS A 319 42.68 -22.77 -20.97
CA LYS A 319 43.30 -23.45 -22.13
C LYS A 319 42.46 -23.32 -23.42
N THR A 320 41.22 -22.84 -23.33
CA THR A 320 40.28 -22.83 -24.47
C THR A 320 39.97 -21.42 -25.00
N SER A 321 40.43 -20.34 -24.36
CA SER A 321 40.06 -18.96 -24.75
C SER A 321 41.16 -18.12 -25.41
N ILE A 322 42.30 -18.71 -25.82
CA ILE A 322 43.29 -18.01 -26.66
C ILE A 322 43.47 -18.78 -27.98
N ALA A 323 42.39 -18.92 -28.76
CA ALA A 323 42.44 -19.33 -30.16
C ALA A 323 41.12 -18.98 -30.88
N THR A 324 40.73 -17.71 -30.88
CA THR A 324 39.69 -17.22 -31.79
C THR A 324 40.13 -15.94 -32.48
N THR A 325 41.25 -16.05 -33.18
CA THR A 325 41.46 -15.33 -34.44
C THR A 325 41.25 -16.35 -35.57
N SER A 326 40.38 -15.98 -36.50
CA SER A 326 39.76 -16.86 -37.50
C SER A 326 40.75 -17.74 -38.28
N LYS A 327 40.71 -19.05 -38.07
CA LYS A 327 41.24 -20.01 -39.06
C LYS A 327 40.23 -20.15 -40.20
N PRO A 328 40.61 -19.97 -41.48
CA PRO A 328 39.74 -20.28 -42.59
C PRO A 328 39.50 -21.80 -42.65
N ASP A 329 38.23 -22.20 -42.83
CA ASP A 329 37.87 -23.61 -42.96
C ASP A 329 38.27 -24.14 -44.35
N CYS A 330 39.54 -24.56 -44.48
CA CYS A 330 40.11 -25.07 -45.73
C CYS A 330 39.33 -26.29 -46.25
N ALA A 331 38.68 -27.07 -45.38
CA ALA A 331 37.96 -28.28 -45.77
C ALA A 331 36.68 -28.00 -46.59
N ALA A 332 36.13 -26.78 -46.50
CA ALA A 332 34.96 -26.36 -47.27
C ALA A 332 35.31 -25.94 -48.72
N ILE A 333 36.60 -25.80 -49.06
CA ILE A 333 37.05 -25.35 -50.38
C ILE A 333 37.19 -26.56 -51.30
N THR A 334 36.33 -26.62 -52.32
CA THR A 334 36.26 -27.74 -53.27
C THR A 334 36.94 -27.44 -54.62
N GLN A 335 37.44 -26.21 -54.81
CA GLN A 335 38.14 -25.81 -56.03
C GLN A 335 39.65 -25.59 -55.81
N PRO A 336 40.53 -26.11 -56.69
CA PRO A 336 41.98 -26.00 -56.56
C PRO A 336 42.49 -24.55 -56.49
N ASP A 337 42.00 -23.67 -57.36
CA ASP A 337 42.51 -22.29 -57.47
C ASP A 337 42.09 -21.42 -56.28
N GLN A 338 40.92 -21.71 -55.69
CA GLN A 338 40.48 -21.07 -54.44
C GLN A 338 41.25 -21.59 -53.22
N CYS A 339 41.71 -22.83 -53.24
CA CYS A 339 42.53 -23.38 -52.17
C CYS A 339 43.94 -22.78 -52.20
N ARG A 340 44.56 -22.74 -53.38
CA ARG A 340 45.93 -22.23 -53.58
C ARG A 340 46.06 -20.72 -53.38
N SER A 341 44.98 -19.96 -53.53
CA SER A 341 44.97 -18.52 -53.22
C SER A 341 44.94 -18.21 -51.73
N LYS A 342 44.70 -19.21 -50.86
CA LYS A 342 44.81 -19.08 -49.40
C LYS A 342 46.13 -19.68 -48.94
N GLY A 343 47.10 -18.83 -48.58
CA GLY A 343 48.43 -19.27 -48.16
C GLY A 343 48.46 -20.25 -46.96
N GLU A 344 47.38 -20.31 -46.18
CA GLU A 344 47.22 -21.23 -45.03
C GLU A 344 46.59 -22.59 -45.41
N CYS A 345 46.17 -22.77 -46.66
CA CYS A 345 45.56 -24.00 -47.16
C CYS A 345 46.42 -24.63 -48.27
N GLU A 346 46.51 -25.96 -48.31
CA GLU A 346 47.22 -26.73 -49.32
C GLU A 346 46.24 -27.64 -50.06
N TRP A 347 46.34 -27.63 -51.40
CA TRP A 347 45.56 -28.51 -52.25
C TRP A 347 46.31 -29.83 -52.48
N ASN A 348 45.65 -30.97 -52.25
CA ASN A 348 46.29 -32.27 -52.43
C ASN A 348 46.30 -32.70 -53.91
N ASP A 349 47.33 -32.29 -54.65
CA ASP A 349 47.52 -32.63 -56.06
C ASP A 349 47.86 -34.11 -56.32
N LYS A 350 48.26 -34.86 -55.29
CA LYS A 350 48.66 -36.27 -55.39
C LYS A 350 47.49 -37.25 -55.28
N ALA A 351 46.30 -36.78 -54.87
CA ALA A 351 45.11 -37.62 -54.78
C ALA A 351 44.37 -37.72 -56.13
N THR A 352 43.63 -38.81 -56.34
CA THR A 352 42.77 -38.99 -57.53
C THR A 352 41.30 -39.13 -57.09
N GLY A 353 40.37 -38.73 -57.96
CA GLY A 353 38.94 -38.81 -57.68
C GLY A 353 38.48 -37.94 -56.49
N THR A 354 37.56 -38.48 -55.69
CA THR A 354 36.89 -37.79 -54.56
C THR A 354 37.81 -37.43 -53.39
N ASP A 355 39.08 -37.84 -53.45
CA ASP A 355 40.08 -37.58 -52.41
C ASP A 355 40.91 -36.30 -52.67
N LYS A 356 40.68 -35.63 -53.82
CA LYS A 356 41.20 -34.28 -54.08
C LYS A 356 40.48 -33.25 -53.22
N LYS A 357 41.12 -32.83 -52.13
CA LYS A 357 40.56 -31.89 -51.15
C LYS A 357 41.60 -30.86 -50.73
N CYS A 358 41.11 -29.68 -50.39
CA CYS A 358 41.88 -28.63 -49.75
C CYS A 358 42.00 -28.94 -48.24
N LYS A 359 43.21 -28.85 -47.69
CA LYS A 359 43.50 -29.07 -46.27
C LYS A 359 44.30 -27.91 -45.71
N LEU A 360 44.27 -27.72 -44.39
CA LEU A 360 45.10 -26.71 -43.73
C LEU A 360 46.58 -27.09 -43.87
N ASN A 361 47.41 -26.15 -44.32
CA ASN A 361 48.86 -26.32 -44.36
C ASN A 361 49.44 -26.11 -42.94
N THR A 362 49.74 -27.21 -42.25
CA THR A 362 50.24 -27.17 -40.87
C THR A 362 51.65 -26.60 -40.75
N THR A 363 52.41 -26.54 -41.85
CA THR A 363 53.78 -26.02 -41.88
C THR A 363 53.77 -24.49 -42.00
N ALA A 364 52.92 -23.92 -42.86
CA ALA A 364 52.78 -22.47 -43.02
C ALA A 364 52.06 -21.80 -41.82
N ALA A 365 51.09 -22.49 -41.21
CA ALA A 365 50.37 -21.97 -40.03
C ALA A 365 51.24 -21.85 -38.77
N SER A 366 52.43 -22.47 -38.75
CA SER A 366 53.34 -22.47 -37.61
C SER A 366 54.36 -21.32 -37.63
N GLU A 367 54.59 -20.67 -38.78
CA GLU A 367 55.59 -19.59 -38.91
C GLU A 367 55.06 -18.19 -38.55
N GLN A 368 53.75 -18.01 -38.30
CA GLN A 368 53.14 -16.70 -38.05
C GLN A 368 52.92 -16.32 -36.57
N THR A 369 53.41 -17.09 -35.60
CA THR A 369 53.39 -16.68 -34.18
C THR A 369 54.72 -16.93 -33.47
N THR A 370 55.75 -16.21 -33.91
CA THR A 370 56.90 -15.91 -33.04
C THR A 370 56.88 -14.42 -32.72
N PRO A 371 56.46 -13.98 -31.51
CA PRO A 371 56.78 -12.65 -31.03
C PRO A 371 58.28 -12.59 -30.74
N ALA A 372 58.96 -11.67 -31.41
CA ALA A 372 60.33 -11.30 -31.10
C ALA A 372 60.41 -10.80 -29.65
N ALA A 373 61.40 -11.31 -28.91
CA ALA A 373 61.82 -10.72 -27.64
C ALA A 373 62.56 -9.41 -27.93
N GLU A 374 62.11 -8.31 -27.33
CA GLU A 374 62.94 -7.11 -27.17
C GLU A 374 63.13 -6.81 -25.68
N THR A 375 64.40 -6.72 -25.35
CA THR A 375 65.02 -6.61 -24.04
C THR A 375 65.26 -5.13 -23.71
N ALA A 376 65.04 -4.77 -22.43
CA ALA A 376 65.75 -3.79 -21.59
C ALA A 376 66.50 -2.56 -22.16
N GLY A 377 66.30 -1.41 -21.50
CA GLY A 377 67.21 -0.25 -21.44
C GLY A 377 66.42 1.06 -21.20
N GLU A 378 66.29 1.59 -19.98
CA GLU A 378 67.27 2.38 -19.21
C GLU A 378 67.56 3.76 -19.81
N GLN A 379 66.81 4.79 -19.37
CA GLN A 379 67.30 6.04 -18.76
C GLN A 379 66.14 6.99 -18.39
#